data_AF-A0A939W6V3-F1
#
_entry.id   AF-A0A939W6V3-F1
#
_cell.length_a   1.000
_cell.length_b   1.000
_cell.length_c   1.000
_cell.angle_alpha   90.00
_cell.angle_beta   90.00
_cell.angle_gamma   90.00
#
_symmetry.space_group_name_H-M   'P 1'
#
loop_
_entity.id
_entity.type
_entity.pdbx_description
1 polymer ?
#
loop_
_entity_poly.entity_id
_entity_poly.type
_entity_poly.pdbx_seq_one_letter_code
_entity_poly.pdbx_strand_id
1 'polypeptide(L)'
;MQMIWTKGFSETQIYKSANIDRRLFSKIRSDSSYHPQKQTILPLLIALHLSISEAEDLLSRAGFAFSPTNPIDVIYRFCIQNEIFNQNVIEELIYEIGK
;
A
#
# COMPACT_ATOMS: atom_id res chain seq x y z
N MET A 1 9.23 7.87 -7.42
CA MET A 1 8.37 8.48 -6.37
C MET A 1 8.00 9.92 -6.73
N GLN A 2 7.17 10.13 -7.76
CA GLN A 2 6.53 11.44 -7.99
C GLN A 2 5.10 11.50 -7.42
N MET A 3 4.43 10.35 -7.23
CA MET A 3 3.01 10.26 -6.81
C MET A 3 2.71 10.89 -5.44
N ILE A 4 3.66 10.85 -4.49
CA ILE A 4 3.46 11.37 -3.12
C ILE A 4 3.13 12.87 -3.14
N TRP A 5 3.74 13.62 -4.05
CA TRP A 5 3.54 15.07 -4.14
C TRP A 5 2.25 15.46 -4.87
N THR A 6 1.70 14.56 -5.70
CA THR A 6 0.55 14.85 -6.56
C THR A 6 -0.77 14.88 -5.78
N LYS A 7 -0.89 14.13 -4.68
CA LYS A 7 -2.11 14.08 -3.86
C LYS A 7 -2.08 14.96 -2.61
N GLY A 8 -1.00 15.72 -2.38
CA GLY A 8 -0.92 16.70 -1.28
C GLY A 8 -0.80 16.12 0.13
N PHE A 9 -0.58 14.81 0.28
CA PHE A 9 -0.35 14.20 1.58
C PHE A 9 1.06 14.50 2.10
N SER A 10 1.18 14.85 3.39
CA SER A 10 2.48 14.92 4.03
C SER A 10 3.07 13.53 4.22
N GLU A 11 4.40 13.41 4.20
CA GLU A 11 5.09 12.14 4.49
C GLU A 11 4.61 11.53 5.82
N THR A 12 4.40 12.38 6.84
CA THR A 12 3.86 12.00 8.16
C THR A 12 2.49 11.36 8.11
N GLN A 13 1.59 11.85 7.26
CA GLN A 13 0.28 11.25 7.07
C GLN A 13 0.41 9.89 6.39
N ILE A 14 1.26 9.78 5.36
CA ILE A 14 1.39 8.55 4.58
C ILE A 14 1.91 7.39 5.42
N TYR A 15 3.06 7.55 6.09
CA TYR A 15 3.62 6.41 6.83
C TYR A 15 2.77 6.03 8.05
N LYS A 16 2.06 6.99 8.67
CA LYS A 16 1.12 6.68 9.76
C LYS A 16 -0.11 5.95 9.25
N SER A 17 -0.74 6.42 8.18
CA SER A 17 -1.92 5.78 7.59
C SER A 17 -1.59 4.40 7.03
N ALA A 18 -0.37 4.20 6.52
CA ALA A 18 0.10 2.90 6.05
C ALA A 18 0.53 1.95 7.19
N ASN A 19 0.47 2.40 8.45
CA ASN A 19 0.97 1.66 9.61
C ASN A 19 2.46 1.22 9.45
N ILE A 20 3.28 2.08 8.85
CA ILE A 20 4.70 1.84 8.56
C ILE A 20 5.58 2.73 9.45
N ASP A 21 6.67 2.14 9.97
CA ASP A 21 7.68 2.89 10.72
C ASP A 21 8.34 3.98 9.85
N ARG A 22 8.54 5.17 10.42
CA ARG A 22 9.16 6.31 9.72
C ARG A 22 10.54 5.97 9.13
N ARG A 23 11.34 5.12 9.79
CA ARG A 23 12.65 4.69 9.29
C ARG A 23 12.50 3.78 8.07
N LEU A 24 11.51 2.89 8.07
CA LEU A 24 11.20 2.04 6.93
C LEU A 24 10.72 2.88 5.73
N PHE A 25 9.81 3.83 5.96
CA PHE A 25 9.41 4.79 4.93
C PHE A 25 10.59 5.61 4.40
N SER A 26 11.48 6.07 5.29
CA SER A 26 12.70 6.76 4.90
C SER A 26 13.59 5.89 4.01
N LYS A 27 13.76 4.60 4.34
CA LYS A 27 14.54 3.65 3.50
C LYS A 27 13.91 3.49 2.12
N ILE A 28 12.60 3.27 2.05
CA ILE A 28 11.85 3.19 0.77
C ILE A 28 12.06 4.45 -0.06
N ARG A 29 12.12 5.63 0.59
CA ARG A 29 12.28 6.91 -0.09
C ARG A 29 13.70 7.23 -0.56
N SER A 30 14.69 6.89 0.26
CA SER A 30 16.07 7.42 0.12
C SER A 30 17.08 6.40 -0.40
N ASP A 31 16.80 5.10 -0.26
CA ASP A 31 17.68 4.04 -0.70
C ASP A 31 17.16 3.41 -2.00
N SER A 32 17.78 3.77 -3.12
CA SER A 32 17.45 3.22 -4.44
C SER A 32 17.78 1.73 -4.60
N SER A 33 18.59 1.17 -3.69
CA SER A 33 18.90 -0.26 -3.65
C SER A 33 17.96 -1.05 -2.75
N TYR A 34 17.16 -0.36 -1.93
CA TYR A 34 16.19 -1.00 -1.06
C TYR A 34 15.01 -1.52 -1.88
N HIS A 35 14.80 -2.84 -1.82
CA HIS A 35 13.67 -3.49 -2.45
C HIS A 35 12.60 -3.80 -1.38
N PRO A 36 11.52 -3.00 -1.30
CA PRO A 36 10.47 -3.25 -0.33
C PRO A 36 9.77 -4.58 -0.60
N GLN A 37 9.38 -5.28 0.46
CA GLN A 37 8.53 -6.44 0.33
C GLN A 37 7.11 -6.02 -0.06
N LYS A 38 6.40 -6.90 -0.76
CA LYS A 38 5.00 -6.65 -1.16
C LYS A 38 4.10 -6.26 0.01
N GLN A 39 4.28 -6.90 1.18
CA GLN A 39 3.53 -6.57 2.41
C GLN A 39 3.75 -5.12 2.88
N THR A 40 4.87 -4.50 2.54
CA THR A 40 5.14 -3.09 2.84
C THR A 40 4.53 -2.15 1.80
N ILE A 41 4.38 -2.61 0.56
CA ILE A 41 3.83 -1.80 -0.53
C ILE A 41 2.31 -1.73 -0.44
N LEU A 42 1.63 -2.83 -0.09
CA LEU A 42 0.17 -2.90 -0.05
C LEU A 42 -0.48 -1.80 0.84
N PRO A 43 -0.05 -1.57 2.10
CA PRO A 43 -0.55 -0.46 2.91
C PRO A 43 -0.29 0.92 2.31
N LEU A 44 0.81 1.10 1.57
CA LEU A 44 1.10 2.37 0.89
C LEU A 44 0.08 2.68 -0.22
N LEU A 45 -0.46 1.66 -0.90
CA LEU A 45 -1.50 1.85 -1.92
C LEU A 45 -2.75 2.49 -1.31
N ILE A 46 -3.10 2.05 -0.11
CA ILE A 46 -4.24 2.52 0.68
C ILE A 46 -3.97 3.93 1.22
N ALA A 47 -2.81 4.13 1.85
CA ALA A 47 -2.44 5.41 2.44
C ALA A 47 -2.29 6.54 1.39
N LEU A 48 -1.97 6.19 0.14
CA LEU A 48 -1.91 7.13 -0.98
C LEU A 48 -3.25 7.26 -1.71
N HIS A 49 -4.31 6.58 -1.26
CA HIS A 49 -5.64 6.58 -1.87
C HIS A 49 -5.54 6.31 -3.39
N LEU A 50 -4.76 5.31 -3.78
CA LEU A 50 -4.54 5.00 -5.19
C LEU A 50 -5.79 4.37 -5.79
N SER A 51 -6.10 4.74 -7.03
CA SER A 51 -7.01 3.97 -7.88
C SER A 51 -6.40 2.60 -8.22
N ILE A 52 -7.21 1.66 -8.69
CA ILE A 52 -6.72 0.31 -9.04
C ILE A 52 -5.60 0.35 -10.09
N SER A 53 -5.70 1.24 -11.09
CA SER A 53 -4.69 1.39 -12.14
C SER A 53 -3.38 1.96 -11.59
N GLU A 54 -3.44 2.97 -10.72
CA GLU A 54 -2.25 3.54 -10.06
C GLU A 54 -1.58 2.51 -9.13
N ALA A 55 -2.39 1.69 -8.45
CA ALA A 55 -1.90 0.65 -7.56
C ALA A 55 -1.20 -0.47 -8.32
N GLU A 56 -1.76 -0.91 -9.45
CA GLU A 56 -1.15 -1.90 -10.35
C GLU A 56 0.15 -1.35 -10.98
N ASP A 57 0.19 -0.07 -11.39
CA ASP A 57 1.42 0.59 -11.85
C ASP A 57 2.50 0.56 -10.75
N LEU A 58 2.17 0.98 -9.53
CA LEU A 58 3.14 1.03 -8.44
C LEU A 58 3.67 -0.36 -8.08
N LEU A 59 2.80 -1.37 -8.00
CA LEU A 59 3.20 -2.74 -7.75
C LEU A 59 4.12 -3.26 -8.87
N SER A 60 3.76 -3.03 -10.13
CA SER A 60 4.54 -3.51 -11.27
C SER A 60 5.96 -2.93 -11.30
N ARG A 61 6.09 -1.65 -10.97
CA ARG A 61 7.39 -0.95 -10.86
C ARG A 61 8.25 -1.48 -9.73
N ALA A 62 7.63 -2.08 -8.71
CA ALA A 62 8.31 -2.77 -7.64
C ALA A 62 8.50 -4.28 -7.92
N GLY A 63 8.11 -4.79 -9.09
CA GLY A 63 8.25 -6.19 -9.48
C GLY A 63 7.15 -7.11 -8.95
N PHE A 64 6.00 -6.55 -8.55
CA PHE A 64 4.87 -7.30 -8.01
C PHE A 64 3.60 -7.12 -8.86
N ALA A 65 2.64 -8.02 -8.67
CA ALA A 65 1.28 -7.91 -9.18
C ALA A 65 0.30 -8.44 -8.13
N PHE A 66 -0.97 -8.04 -8.18
CA PHE A 66 -2.02 -8.68 -7.37
C PHE A 66 -2.19 -10.13 -7.81
N SER A 67 -2.16 -11.05 -6.86
CA SER A 67 -2.46 -12.46 -7.07
C SER A 67 -3.94 -12.72 -6.78
N PRO A 68 -4.71 -13.30 -7.72
CA PRO A 68 -6.12 -13.60 -7.51
C PRO A 68 -6.36 -14.72 -6.49
N THR A 69 -5.33 -15.52 -6.17
CA THR A 69 -5.41 -16.63 -5.22
C THR A 69 -4.88 -16.27 -3.84
N ASN A 70 -4.26 -15.09 -3.69
CA ASN A 70 -3.78 -14.63 -2.39
C ASN A 70 -4.91 -13.83 -1.71
N PRO A 71 -5.41 -14.27 -0.54
CA PRO A 71 -6.54 -13.61 0.11
C PRO A 71 -6.24 -12.16 0.51
N ILE A 72 -5.00 -11.86 0.90
CA ILE A 72 -4.57 -10.49 1.24
C ILE A 72 -4.65 -9.60 -0.01
N ASP A 73 -4.11 -10.06 -1.13
CA ASP A 73 -4.18 -9.30 -2.39
C ASP A 73 -5.61 -9.04 -2.84
N VAL A 74 -6.49 -10.04 -2.70
CA VAL A 74 -7.92 -9.92 -3.01
C VAL A 74 -8.59 -8.86 -2.13
N ILE A 75 -8.29 -8.84 -0.82
CA ILE A 75 -8.79 -7.81 0.10
C ILE A 75 -8.30 -6.43 -0.34
N TYR A 76 -6.99 -6.24 -0.52
CA TYR A 76 -6.45 -4.92 -0.90
C TYR A 76 -7.04 -4.43 -2.22
N ARG A 77 -7.17 -5.31 -3.22
CA ARG A 77 -7.79 -5.00 -4.50
C ARG A 77 -9.25 -4.61 -4.34
N PHE A 78 -10.02 -5.38 -3.56
CA PHE A 78 -11.42 -5.07 -3.26
C PHE A 78 -11.57 -3.71 -2.56
N CYS A 79 -10.75 -3.43 -1.54
CA CYS A 79 -10.80 -2.17 -0.81
C CYS A 79 -10.47 -0.98 -1.71
N ILE A 80 -9.44 -1.08 -2.56
CA ILE A 80 -9.09 -0.03 -3.54
C ILE A 80 -10.24 0.22 -4.52
N GLN A 81 -10.86 -0.84 -5.05
CA GLN A 81 -11.96 -0.72 -6.01
C GLN A 81 -13.23 -0.11 -5.41
N ASN A 82 -13.43 -0.24 -4.10
CA ASN A 82 -14.57 0.32 -3.37
C ASN A 82 -14.21 1.60 -2.58
N GLU A 83 -13.05 2.19 -2.83
CA GLU A 83 -12.55 3.41 -2.17
C GLU A 83 -12.49 3.31 -0.63
N ILE A 84 -12.24 2.11 -0.11
CA ILE A 84 -12.06 1.82 1.31
C ILE A 84 -10.58 2.07 1.66
N PHE A 85 -10.25 3.30 2.02
CA PHE A 85 -8.87 3.72 2.33
C PHE A 85 -8.53 3.75 3.83
N ASN A 86 -9.22 2.95 4.64
CA ASN A 86 -8.96 2.83 6.07
C ASN A 86 -8.18 1.55 6.38
N GLN A 87 -6.91 1.71 6.78
CA GLN A 87 -6.01 0.60 7.07
C GLN A 87 -6.54 -0.32 8.19
N ASN A 88 -7.22 0.22 9.21
CA ASN A 88 -7.76 -0.58 10.30
C ASN A 88 -8.87 -1.53 9.81
N VAL A 89 -9.70 -1.09 8.86
CA VAL A 89 -10.74 -1.93 8.25
C VAL A 89 -10.11 -3.07 7.47
N ILE A 90 -9.00 -2.81 6.79
CA ILE A 90 -8.28 -3.82 6.01
C ILE A 90 -7.64 -4.86 6.94
N GLU A 91 -7.02 -4.42 8.03
CA GLU A 91 -6.45 -5.31 9.04
C GLU A 91 -7.53 -6.21 9.68
N GLU A 92 -8.72 -5.66 9.95
CA GLU A 92 -9.88 -6.42 10.45
C GLU A 92 -10.35 -7.47 9.43
N LEU A 93 -10.49 -7.11 8.16
CA LEU A 93 -10.84 -8.06 7.09
C LEU A 93 -9.81 -9.19 6.94
N ILE A 94 -8.51 -8.86 7.01
CA ILE A 94 -7.43 -9.84 6.97
C ILE A 94 -7.52 -10.79 8.17
N TYR A 95 -7.81 -10.26 9.36
CA TYR A 95 -7.95 -11.05 10.57
C TYR A 95 -9.14 -12.02 10.51
N GLU A 96 -10.29 -11.58 9.98
CA GLU A 96 -11.49 -12.44 9.86
C GLU A 96 -11.33 -13.57 8.84
N ILE A 97 -10.58 -13.37 7.74
CA ILE A 97 -10.27 -14.47 6.78
C ILE A 97 -9.27 -15.47 7.36
N GLY A 98 -8.42 -15.04 8.30
CA GLY A 98 -7.42 -15.90 8.95
C GLY A 98 -7.97 -16.79 10.08
N LYS A 99 -9.25 -16.61 10.46
CA LYS A 99 -9.97 -17.52 11.36
C LYS A 99 -10.45 -18.77 10.62
#